data_AF-A0A265Q3S3-F1
#
_entry.id   AF-A0A265Q3S3-F1
#
_cell.length_a   1.000
_cell.length_b   1.000
_cell.length_c   1.000
_cell.angle_alpha   90.00
_cell.angle_beta   90.00
_cell.angle_gamma   90.00
#
_symmetry.space_group_name_H-M   'P 1'
#
loop_
_entity.id
_entity.type
_entity.pdbx_description
1 polymer ?
#
loop_
_entity_poly.entity_id
_entity_poly.type
_entity_poly.pdbx_seq_one_letter_code
_entity_poly.pdbx_strand_id
1 'polypeptide(L)'
;MFRIVKGKLKKATHEWQEYLLNKELLLCTGLENTLNLLAIDEKDLNEYCNYLWDKNYFVREEYERLEWLIEDIELGNYGFGFDVDEIEIIEIIKEIKLGG
;
A
#
# COMPACT_ATOMS: atom_id res chain seq x y z
N MET A 1 10.51 -1.72 15.66
CA MET A 1 9.13 -1.71 16.20
C MET A 1 8.19 -1.89 15.02
N PHE A 2 7.27 -2.85 15.09
CA PHE A 2 6.32 -3.14 14.02
C PHE A 2 4.95 -2.57 14.36
N ARG A 3 4.33 -1.85 13.43
CA ARG A 3 3.00 -1.25 13.60
C ARG A 3 2.08 -1.63 12.44
N ILE A 4 0.79 -1.71 12.72
CA ILE A 4 -0.28 -1.66 11.74
C ILE A 4 -1.06 -0.39 12.02
N VAL A 5 -1.26 0.44 11.00
CA VAL A 5 -1.86 1.76 11.12
C VAL A 5 -2.94 1.95 10.06
N LYS A 6 -3.93 2.78 10.40
CA LYS A 6 -4.86 3.35 9.44
C LYS A 6 -4.42 4.78 9.15
N GLY A 7 -4.32 5.14 7.88
CA GLY A 7 -3.89 6.47 7.47
C GLY A 7 -4.48 6.92 6.15
N LYS A 8 -4.06 8.11 5.74
CA LYS A 8 -4.38 8.71 4.43
C LYS A 8 -3.13 9.23 3.79
N LEU A 9 -3.05 9.13 2.47
CA LEU A 9 -1.99 9.79 1.72
C LEU A 9 -2.21 11.31 1.77
N LYS A 10 -1.20 12.06 2.25
CA LYS A 10 -1.28 13.54 2.35
C LYS A 10 -1.32 14.20 0.98
N LYS A 11 -0.54 13.67 0.04
CA LYS A 11 -0.39 14.16 -1.32
C LYS A 11 0.20 13.05 -2.19
N ALA A 12 -0.22 12.97 -3.46
CA ALA A 12 0.42 12.12 -4.44
C ALA A 12 1.78 12.72 -4.87
N THR A 13 2.84 11.95 -4.69
CA THR A 13 4.20 12.21 -5.18
C THR A 13 4.48 11.47 -6.48
N HIS A 14 3.74 10.37 -6.74
CA HIS A 14 3.79 9.58 -7.97
C HIS A 14 2.39 9.42 -8.60
N GLU A 15 2.32 9.29 -9.93
CA GLU A 15 1.04 9.19 -10.67
C GLU A 15 0.20 7.97 -10.26
N TRP A 16 0.84 6.87 -9.88
CA TRP A 16 0.14 5.67 -9.40
C TRP A 16 -0.58 5.91 -8.06
N GLN A 17 -0.11 6.88 -7.26
CA GLN A 17 -0.69 7.21 -5.96
C GLN A 17 -1.96 8.06 -6.06
N GLU A 18 -2.26 8.65 -7.21
CA GLU A 18 -3.42 9.54 -7.38
C GLU A 18 -4.74 8.84 -7.02
N TYR A 19 -4.84 7.54 -7.31
CA TYR A 19 -6.00 6.71 -6.95
C TYR A 19 -6.22 6.59 -5.43
N LEU A 20 -5.15 6.72 -4.65
CA LEU A 20 -5.16 6.58 -3.19
C LEU A 20 -5.57 7.89 -2.48
N LEU A 21 -5.61 9.01 -3.20
CA LEU A 21 -6.03 10.28 -2.63
C LEU A 21 -7.46 10.19 -2.10
N ASN A 22 -7.65 10.66 -0.86
CA ASN A 22 -8.92 10.62 -0.11
C ASN A 22 -9.41 9.22 0.32
N LYS A 23 -8.68 8.13 -0.01
CA LYS A 23 -9.01 6.78 0.46
C LYS A 23 -8.38 6.51 1.82
N GLU A 24 -8.99 5.61 2.58
CA GLU A 24 -8.43 5.11 3.83
C GLU A 24 -7.51 3.92 3.54
N LEU A 25 -6.27 4.01 4.02
CA LEU A 25 -5.23 3.03 3.78
C LEU A 25 -4.96 2.25 5.06
N LEU A 26 -4.96 0.94 4.96
CA LEU A 26 -4.42 0.05 5.98
C LEU A 26 -2.96 -0.24 5.63
N LEU A 27 -2.05 0.09 6.53
CA LEU A 27 -0.62 0.06 6.29
C LEU A 27 0.11 -0.67 7.41
N CYS A 28 1.26 -1.25 7.13
CA CYS A 28 2.15 -1.81 8.14
C CYS A 28 3.57 -1.25 8.04
N THR A 29 4.35 -1.36 9.12
CA THR A 29 5.75 -0.93 9.12
C THR A 29 6.57 -1.76 8.14
N GLY A 30 7.16 -1.08 7.15
CA GLY A 30 8.17 -1.62 6.25
C GLY A 30 9.59 -1.45 6.77
N LEU A 31 10.57 -1.62 5.88
CA LEU A 31 11.98 -1.35 6.15
C LEU A 31 12.28 0.14 6.03
N GLU A 32 13.40 0.60 6.59
CA GLU A 32 13.94 1.96 6.33
C GLU A 32 12.94 3.12 6.55
N ASN A 33 12.11 3.03 7.60
CA ASN A 33 11.11 4.06 7.93
C ASN A 33 10.02 4.25 6.86
N THR A 34 9.65 3.16 6.19
CA THR A 34 8.52 3.11 5.26
C THR A 34 7.29 2.43 5.87
N LEU A 35 6.16 2.60 5.20
CA LEU A 35 4.90 1.90 5.44
C LEU A 35 4.50 1.17 4.16
N ASN A 36 4.14 -0.10 4.26
CA ASN A 36 3.65 -0.89 3.14
C ASN A 36 2.13 -0.96 3.15
N LEU A 37 1.51 -0.78 1.99
CA LEU A 37 0.07 -0.97 1.81
C LEU A 37 -0.33 -2.41 2.07
N LEU A 38 -1.29 -2.60 2.97
CA LEU A 38 -1.95 -3.88 3.19
C LEU A 38 -3.33 -3.93 2.54
N ALA A 39 -4.10 -2.83 2.61
CA ALA A 39 -5.42 -2.75 2.00
C ALA A 39 -5.84 -1.29 1.76
N ILE A 40 -6.80 -1.11 0.86
CA ILE A 40 -7.45 0.16 0.55
C ILE A 40 -8.95 -0.05 0.75
N ASP A 41 -9.49 0.28 1.93
CA ASP A 41 -10.86 -0.06 2.34
C ASP A 41 -11.23 -1.56 2.11
N GLU A 42 -12.36 -2.05 2.61
CA GLU A 42 -12.69 -3.48 2.55
C GLU A 42 -13.11 -3.97 1.14
N LYS A 43 -13.11 -3.11 0.12
CA LYS A 43 -13.69 -3.44 -1.21
C LYS A 43 -12.85 -3.09 -2.44
N ASP A 44 -11.75 -2.34 -2.32
CA ASP A 44 -11.12 -1.69 -3.49
C ASP A 44 -9.75 -2.24 -3.91
N LEU A 45 -9.20 -3.27 -3.25
CA LEU A 45 -7.84 -3.74 -3.57
C LEU A 45 -7.72 -4.27 -5.02
N ASN A 46 -8.71 -5.05 -5.46
CA ASN A 46 -8.75 -5.54 -6.84
C ASN A 46 -8.95 -4.40 -7.84
N GLU A 47 -9.78 -3.40 -7.51
CA GLU A 47 -9.98 -2.23 -8.37
C GLU A 47 -8.69 -1.43 -8.52
N TYR A 48 -7.92 -1.32 -7.44
CA TYR A 48 -6.61 -0.69 -7.48
C TYR A 48 -5.59 -1.47 -8.34
N CYS A 49 -5.55 -2.80 -8.24
CA CYS A 49 -4.72 -3.62 -9.12
C CYS A 49 -5.08 -3.44 -10.59
N ASN A 50 -6.39 -3.41 -10.91
CA ASN A 50 -6.87 -3.11 -12.26
C ASN A 50 -6.42 -1.73 -12.73
N TYR A 51 -6.57 -0.70 -11.88
CA TYR A 51 -6.13 0.66 -12.18
C TYR A 51 -4.64 0.73 -12.55
N LEU A 52 -3.77 0.08 -11.75
CA LEU A 52 -2.33 0.04 -12.02
C LEU A 52 -2.03 -0.69 -13.33
N TRP A 53 -2.70 -1.81 -13.56
CA TRP A 53 -2.53 -2.63 -14.75
C TRP A 53 -2.94 -1.90 -16.03
N ASP A 54 -4.05 -1.18 -15.99
CA ASP A 54 -4.56 -0.40 -17.12
C ASP A 54 -3.66 0.78 -17.46
N LYS A 55 -3.06 1.40 -16.44
CA LYS A 55 -2.14 2.53 -16.60
C LYS A 55 -0.71 2.12 -16.91
N ASN A 56 -0.39 0.84 -16.79
CA ASN A 56 0.94 0.28 -17.05
C ASN A 56 2.05 0.99 -16.26
N TYR A 57 1.81 1.33 -14.99
CA TYR A 57 2.75 2.16 -14.25
C TYR A 57 4.11 1.51 -13.97
N PHE A 58 4.21 0.17 -14.07
CA PHE A 58 5.43 -0.66 -13.92
C PHE A 58 5.01 -2.15 -13.90
N VAL A 59 3.76 -2.40 -13.51
CA VAL A 59 3.22 -3.74 -13.26
C VAL A 59 3.24 -4.68 -14.46
N ARG A 60 3.13 -4.24 -15.73
CA ARG A 60 3.22 -5.21 -16.86
C ARG A 60 4.65 -5.61 -17.20
N GLU A 61 5.64 -4.88 -16.68
CA GLU A 61 7.06 -5.25 -16.81
C GLU A 61 7.44 -6.28 -15.73
N GLU A 62 6.81 -6.21 -14.56
CA GLU A 62 7.03 -7.13 -13.44
C GLU A 62 6.11 -8.36 -13.49
N TYR A 63 4.89 -8.20 -14.01
CA TYR A 63 3.85 -9.22 -14.06
C TYR A 63 3.33 -9.41 -15.49
N GLU A 64 3.34 -10.65 -15.97
CA GLU A 64 2.76 -10.98 -17.29
C GLU A 64 1.24 -10.95 -17.30
N ARG A 65 0.60 -11.03 -16.12
CA ARG A 65 -0.85 -11.17 -15.94
C ARG A 65 -1.32 -10.39 -14.71
N LEU A 66 -2.48 -9.74 -14.82
CA LEU A 66 -3.11 -9.02 -13.71
C LEU A 66 -3.39 -9.93 -12.52
N GLU A 67 -3.76 -11.19 -12.78
CA GLU A 67 -4.04 -12.17 -11.72
C GLU A 67 -2.82 -12.40 -10.84
N TRP A 68 -1.61 -12.39 -11.40
CA TRP A 68 -0.38 -12.58 -10.63
C TRP A 68 -0.06 -11.38 -9.75
N LEU A 69 -0.34 -10.16 -10.24
CA LEU A 69 -0.25 -8.95 -9.41
C LEU A 69 -1.22 -9.02 -8.23
N ILE A 70 -2.47 -9.43 -8.48
CA ILE A 70 -3.49 -9.58 -7.43
C ILE A 70 -3.06 -10.62 -6.41
N GLU A 71 -2.65 -11.81 -6.87
CA GLU A 71 -2.18 -12.90 -5.99
C GLU A 71 -1.00 -12.45 -5.12
N ASP A 72 0.00 -11.76 -5.69
CA ASP A 72 1.15 -11.30 -4.90
C ASP A 72 0.78 -10.24 -3.87
N ILE A 73 -0.14 -9.34 -4.19
CA ILE A 73 -0.65 -8.35 -3.24
C ILE A 73 -1.47 -9.03 -2.12
N GLU A 74 -2.33 -9.99 -2.46
CA GLU A 74 -3.12 -10.77 -1.49
C GLU A 74 -2.23 -11.61 -0.56
N LEU A 75 -1.13 -12.15 -1.10
CA LEU A 75 -0.12 -12.88 -0.33
C LEU A 75 0.81 -11.95 0.47
N GLY A 76 0.70 -10.62 0.28
CA GLY A 76 1.57 -9.63 0.92
C GLY A 76 3.01 -9.63 0.40
N ASN A 77 3.25 -10.25 -0.76
CA ASN A 77 4.55 -10.31 -1.44
C ASN A 77 4.86 -9.03 -2.22
N TYR A 78 3.82 -8.26 -2.55
CA TYR A 78 3.96 -6.97 -3.21
C TYR A 78 3.41 -5.85 -2.33
N GLY A 79 4.31 -5.00 -1.82
CA GLY A 79 3.96 -3.87 -0.96
C GLY A 79 4.19 -2.57 -1.69
N PHE A 80 3.14 -1.76 -1.85
CA PHE A 80 3.32 -0.34 -2.19
C PHE A 80 3.91 0.36 -0.97
N GLY A 81 5.20 0.69 -1.04
CA GLY A 81 5.92 1.40 0.01
C GLY A 81 5.66 2.90 -0.05
N PHE A 82 5.47 3.50 1.11
CA PHE A 82 5.38 4.95 1.31
C PHE A 82 6.36 5.35 2.39
N ASP A 83 6.97 6.52 2.26
CA ASP A 83 7.67 7.10 3.40
C ASP A 83 6.66 7.45 4.50
N VAL A 84 7.05 7.28 5.76
CA VAL A 84 6.15 7.54 6.90
C VAL A 84 5.62 8.98 6.90
N ASP A 85 6.36 9.94 6.36
CA ASP A 85 5.94 11.35 6.27
C ASP A 85 4.96 11.63 5.13
N GLU A 86 4.85 10.77 4.11
CA GLU A 86 3.81 10.85 3.07
C GLU A 86 2.42 10.52 3.62
N ILE A 87 2.37 9.74 4.71
CA ILE A 87 1.13 9.28 5.32
C ILE A 87 0.73 10.15 6.51
N GLU A 88 -0.53 10.54 6.55
CA GLU A 88 -1.20 11.03 7.75
C GLU A 88 -1.76 9.82 8.51
N ILE A 89 -1.14 9.49 9.64
CA ILE A 89 -1.59 8.40 10.51
C ILE A 89 -2.80 8.88 11.32
N ILE A 90 -3.93 8.21 11.14
CA ILE A 90 -5.19 8.51 11.83
C ILE A 90 -5.33 7.63 13.07
N GLU A 91 -4.97 6.35 12.96
CA GLU A 91 -5.13 5.37 14.02
C GLU A 91 -3.99 4.35 14.00
N ILE A 92 -3.52 3.95 15.18
CA ILE A 92 -2.60 2.81 15.35
C ILE A 92 -3.43 1.61 15.79
N ILE A 93 -3.59 0.63 14.90
CA ILE A 93 -4.42 -0.57 15.15
C ILE A 93 -3.65 -1.59 15.99
N LYS A 94 -2.35 -1.76 15.71
CA LYS A 94 -1.49 -2.70 16.43
C LYS A 94 -0.08 -2.15 16.52
N GLU A 95 0.54 -2.28 17.69
CA GLU A 95 1.96 -1.97 17.88
C GLU A 95 2.64 -3.15 18.59
N ILE A 96 3.73 -3.62 18.01
CA ILE A 96 4.56 -4.70 18.54
C ILE A 96 5.98 -4.16 18.68
N LYS A 97 6.45 -4.11 19.93
CA LYS A 97 7.86 -3.88 20.21
C LYS A 97 8.62 -5.17 19.92
N LEU A 98 9.32 -5.20 18.79
CA LEU A 98 10.34 -6.22 18.56
C LEU A 98 11.42 -5.98 19.61
N GLY A 99 11.59 -6.94 20.52
CA GLY A 99 12.49 -6.83 21.67
C GLY A 99 13.93 -6.53 21.27
N GLY A 100 14.61 -5.76 22.10
CA GLY A 100 16.06 -5.54 22.03
C GLY A 100 16.85 -6.68 22.65
#